data_AF-A0A7C2XTU6-F1
#
_entry.id   AF-A0A7C2XTU6-F1
#
_cell.length_a   1.000
_cell.length_b   1.000
_cell.length_c   1.000
_cell.angle_alpha   90.00
_cell.angle_beta   90.00
_cell.angle_gamma   90.00
#
_symmetry.space_group_name_H-M   'P 1'
#
loop_
_entity.id
_entity.type
_entity.pdbx_description
1 polymer ?
#
loop_
_entity_poly.entity_id
_entity_poly.type
_entity_poly.pdbx_seq_one_letter_code
_entity_poly.pdbx_strand_id
1 'polypeptide(L)'
;MAWTEAQIDELIANVRRDFVLERFFIHFHDKLQEHGVTIQDAEKAIGKHSYIGQYEKDGVTIGFLNPRNNVFVAWKSDDYPSRVKTCFIAKDGLGYLLRQPDVELIWSPK
;
A
#
# COMPACT_ATOMS: atom_id res chain seq x y z
N MET A 1 -6.85 -15.01 10.00
CA MET A 1 -5.82 -15.47 10.97
C MET A 1 -4.83 -14.34 11.10
N ALA A 2 -4.47 -13.92 12.32
CA ALA A 2 -3.55 -12.78 12.47
C ALA A 2 -2.17 -13.10 11.89
N TRP A 3 -1.63 -12.19 11.07
CA TRP A 3 -0.29 -12.33 10.50
C TRP A 3 0.78 -12.17 11.58
N THR A 4 1.85 -12.95 11.50
CA THR A 4 3.02 -12.81 12.38
C THR A 4 3.88 -11.61 11.95
N GLU A 5 4.69 -11.07 12.88
CA GLU A 5 5.61 -9.97 12.54
C GLU A 5 6.56 -10.35 11.39
N ALA A 6 7.04 -11.60 11.35
CA ALA A 6 7.92 -12.10 10.30
C ALA A 6 7.25 -12.11 8.92
N GLN A 7 5.98 -12.52 8.84
CA GLN A 7 5.21 -12.47 7.59
C GLN A 7 4.99 -11.03 7.11
N ILE A 8 4.76 -10.09 8.04
CA ILE A 8 4.63 -8.67 7.70
C ILE A 8 5.96 -8.10 7.21
N ASP A 9 7.09 -8.46 7.83
CA ASP A 9 8.42 -8.04 7.38
C ASP A 9 8.75 -8.57 5.98
N GLU A 10 8.43 -9.84 5.69
CA GLU A 10 8.59 -10.44 4.36
C GLU A 10 7.71 -9.74 3.31
N LEU A 11 6.44 -9.47 3.64
CA LEU A 11 5.53 -8.72 2.77
C LEU A 11 6.09 -7.34 2.44
N ILE A 12 6.52 -6.58 3.45
CA ILE A 12 7.11 -5.25 3.27
C ILE A 12 8.35 -5.32 2.38
N ALA A 13 9.21 -6.32 2.59
CA ALA A 13 10.41 -6.51 1.77
C ALA A 13 10.07 -6.78 0.30
N ASN A 14 9.03 -7.58 0.03
CA ASN A 14 8.55 -7.85 -1.33
C ASN A 14 7.99 -6.60 -2.01
N VAL A 15 7.16 -5.83 -1.31
CA VAL A 15 6.57 -4.59 -1.84
C VAL A 15 7.66 -3.56 -2.12
N ARG A 16 8.62 -3.39 -1.20
CA ARG A 16 9.77 -2.49 -1.40
C ARG A 16 10.64 -2.93 -2.57
N ARG A 17 10.88 -4.23 -2.74
CA ARG A 17 11.62 -4.74 -3.90
C ARG A 17 10.91 -4.36 -5.20
N ASP A 18 9.61 -4.58 -5.29
CA ASP A 18 8.83 -4.22 -6.49
C ASP A 18 8.82 -2.70 -6.71
N PHE A 19 8.81 -1.90 -5.65
CA PHE A 19 8.92 -0.45 -5.73
C PHE A 19 10.28 0.01 -6.28
N VAL A 20 11.39 -0.56 -5.78
CA VAL A 20 12.76 -0.28 -6.26
C VAL A 20 12.97 -0.72 -7.71
N LEU A 21 12.34 -1.82 -8.11
CA LEU A 21 12.36 -2.30 -9.50
C LEU A 21 11.41 -1.51 -10.43
N GLU A 22 10.79 -0.43 -9.93
CA GLU A 22 9.86 0.43 -10.67
C GLU A 22 8.73 -0.38 -11.34
N ARG A 23 8.24 -1.42 -10.65
CA ARG A 23 7.11 -2.26 -11.09
C ARG A 23 5.78 -1.54 -10.88
N PHE A 24 5.72 -0.33 -11.42
CA PHE A 24 4.61 0.59 -11.30
C PHE A 24 3.57 0.32 -12.39
N PHE A 25 2.31 0.60 -12.07
CA PHE A 25 1.28 0.72 -13.09
C PHE A 25 1.53 1.93 -13.98
N ILE A 26 1.11 1.88 -15.25
CA ILE A 26 1.46 2.89 -16.26
C ILE A 26 1.08 4.33 -15.84
N HIS A 27 0.01 4.50 -15.07
CA HIS A 27 -0.46 5.80 -14.58
C HIS A 27 -0.03 6.12 -13.13
N PHE A 28 0.94 5.39 -12.57
CA PHE A 28 1.35 5.60 -11.19
C PHE A 28 1.93 6.99 -10.95
N HIS A 29 2.81 7.46 -11.84
CA HIS A 29 3.41 8.79 -11.73
C HIS A 29 2.41 9.92 -11.94
N ASP A 30 1.45 9.75 -12.85
CA ASP A 30 0.36 10.71 -13.06
C ASP A 30 -0.43 10.89 -11.76
N LYS A 31 -0.80 9.78 -11.10
CA LYS A 31 -1.52 9.82 -9.83
C LYS A 31 -0.72 10.47 -8.69
N LEU A 32 0.58 10.22 -8.62
CA LEU A 32 1.46 10.91 -7.66
C LEU A 32 1.35 12.43 -7.84
N GLN A 33 1.44 12.92 -9.08
CA GLN A 33 1.34 14.34 -9.40
C GLN A 33 -0.04 14.91 -9.12
N GLU A 34 -1.11 14.25 -9.58
CA GLU A 34 -2.51 14.67 -9.37
C GLU A 34 -2.86 14.83 -7.88
N HIS A 35 -2.26 14.01 -7.02
CA HIS A 35 -2.51 14.00 -5.59
C HIS A 35 -1.45 14.72 -4.75
N GLY A 36 -0.46 15.37 -5.39
CA GLY A 36 0.60 16.10 -4.70
C GLY A 36 1.45 15.22 -3.78
N VAL A 37 1.65 13.95 -4.14
CA VAL A 37 2.43 12.97 -3.38
C VAL A 37 3.77 12.74 -4.08
N THR A 38 4.87 12.81 -3.33
CA THR A 38 6.19 12.48 -3.89
C THR A 38 6.42 10.97 -3.91
N ILE A 39 7.30 10.50 -4.79
CA ILE A 39 7.69 9.07 -4.78
C ILE A 39 8.32 8.66 -3.44
N GLN A 40 9.02 9.58 -2.77
CA GLN A 40 9.60 9.36 -1.44
C GLN A 40 8.53 9.23 -0.36
N ASP A 41 7.41 9.95 -0.46
CA ASP A 41 6.30 9.80 0.48
C ASP A 41 5.60 8.46 0.29
N ALA A 42 5.44 8.01 -0.96
CA ALA A 42 4.92 6.70 -1.29
C ALA A 42 5.82 5.58 -0.72
N GLU A 43 7.13 5.68 -0.93
CA GLU A 43 8.11 4.73 -0.38
C GLU A 43 8.06 4.71 1.15
N LYS A 44 8.03 5.88 1.78
CA LYS A 44 7.88 6.01 3.24
C LYS A 44 6.59 5.42 3.76
N ALA A 45 5.51 5.32 2.97
CA ALA A 45 4.29 4.67 3.42
C ALA A 45 4.43 3.15 3.53
N ILE A 46 5.42 2.53 2.89
CA ILE A 46 5.63 1.08 2.91
C ILE A 46 6.48 0.70 4.13
N GLY A 47 5.82 0.37 5.24
CA GLY A 47 6.49 -0.08 6.47
C GLY A 47 5.54 -0.39 7.63
N LYS A 48 6.10 -0.92 8.74
CA LYS A 48 5.34 -1.32 9.95
C LYS A 48 4.75 -0.14 10.75
N HIS A 49 5.13 1.09 10.43
CA HIS A 49 4.52 2.30 10.96
C HIS A 49 3.22 2.69 10.25
N SER A 50 2.83 1.94 9.22
CA SER A 50 1.56 2.09 8.51
C SER A 50 0.54 1.05 8.96
N TYR A 51 -0.74 1.37 8.82
CA TYR A 51 -1.79 0.35 8.79
C TYR A 51 -1.64 -0.48 7.51
N ILE A 52 -1.75 -1.80 7.63
CA ILE A 52 -1.65 -2.71 6.49
C ILE A 52 -2.95 -3.52 6.42
N GLY A 53 -3.69 -3.34 5.33
CA GLY A 53 -4.91 -4.08 5.06
C GLY A 53 -4.75 -4.94 3.82
N GLN A 54 -5.31 -6.15 3.86
CA GLN A 54 -5.49 -7.00 2.70
C GLN A 54 -6.96 -6.93 2.29
N TYR A 55 -7.24 -6.77 1.00
CA TYR A 55 -8.60 -6.74 0.47
C TYR A 55 -8.65 -7.33 -0.94
N GLU A 56 -9.82 -7.83 -1.33
CA GLU A 56 -10.04 -8.33 -2.69
C GLU A 56 -10.56 -7.21 -3.59
N LYS A 57 -9.76 -6.83 -4.58
CA LYS A 57 -10.15 -5.90 -5.64
C LYS A 57 -9.53 -6.38 -6.94
N ASP A 58 -10.33 -7.10 -7.72
CA ASP A 58 -9.89 -7.80 -8.94
C ASP A 58 -8.71 -8.76 -8.69
N GLY A 59 -8.57 -9.28 -7.47
CA GLY A 59 -7.41 -10.06 -6.97
C GLY A 59 -6.93 -9.58 -5.60
N VAL A 60 -5.91 -10.23 -5.05
CA VAL A 60 -5.40 -9.93 -3.70
C VAL A 60 -4.59 -8.64 -3.71
N THR A 61 -5.11 -7.60 -3.05
CA THR A 61 -4.45 -6.30 -2.94
C THR A 61 -4.06 -6.00 -1.50
N ILE A 62 -2.86 -5.45 -1.32
CA ILE A 62 -2.33 -4.97 -0.05
C ILE A 62 -2.32 -3.45 -0.07
N GLY A 63 -3.00 -2.84 0.90
CA GLY A 63 -3.00 -1.42 1.15
C GLY A 63 -2.09 -1.06 2.33
N PHE A 64 -1.20 -0.09 2.12
CA PHE A 64 -0.42 0.55 3.16
C PHE A 64 -0.96 1.96 3.37
N LEU A 65 -1.32 2.31 4.61
CA LEU A 65 -1.72 3.67 4.97
C LEU A 65 -0.80 4.21 6.05
N ASN A 66 -0.01 5.22 5.72
CA ASN A 66 0.80 5.94 6.69
C ASN A 66 -0.07 6.93 7.47
N PRO A 67 -0.28 6.76 8.78
CA PRO A 67 -1.17 7.61 9.55
C PRO A 67 -0.62 9.02 9.80
N ARG A 68 0.67 9.27 9.59
CA ARG A 68 1.27 10.60 9.85
C ARG A 68 0.95 11.62 8.77
N ASN A 69 0.87 11.16 7.52
CA ASN A 69 0.65 12.01 6.35
C ASN A 69 -0.54 11.54 5.49
N ASN A 70 -1.27 10.52 5.94
CA ASN A 70 -2.40 9.90 5.25
C ASN A 70 -2.07 9.39 3.84
N VAL A 71 -0.80 9.13 3.54
CA VAL A 71 -0.41 8.58 2.25
C VAL A 71 -0.79 7.10 2.20
N PHE A 72 -1.57 6.76 1.19
CA PHE A 72 -1.98 5.40 0.88
C PHE A 72 -1.21 4.87 -0.33
N VAL A 73 -0.77 3.61 -0.27
CA VAL A 73 -0.16 2.88 -1.38
C VAL A 73 -0.86 1.53 -1.54
N ALA A 74 -1.21 1.16 -2.77
CA ALA A 74 -1.74 -0.18 -3.06
C ALA A 74 -0.76 -1.01 -3.89
N TRP A 75 -0.58 -2.27 -3.51
CA TRP A 75 0.25 -3.25 -4.20
C TRP A 75 -0.54 -4.55 -4.41
N LYS A 76 -0.37 -5.18 -5.57
CA LYS A 76 -1.09 -6.38 -5.98
C LYS A 76 -0.10 -7.46 -6.40
N SER A 77 -0.18 -8.64 -5.79
CA SER A 77 0.86 -9.67 -5.86
C SER A 77 0.89 -10.46 -7.18
N ASP A 78 -0.27 -10.65 -7.79
CA ASP A 78 -0.50 -11.46 -9.00
C ASP A 78 -0.38 -10.65 -10.31
N ASP A 79 -0.28 -9.32 -10.22
CA ASP A 79 -0.33 -8.41 -11.36
C ASP A 79 1.07 -8.08 -11.89
N TYR A 80 1.72 -9.08 -12.50
CA TYR A 80 3.04 -8.94 -13.10
C TYR A 80 2.92 -8.37 -14.54
N PRO A 81 3.76 -7.40 -14.95
CA PRO A 81 4.90 -6.83 -14.22
C PRO A 81 4.55 -5.64 -13.31
N SER A 82 3.34 -5.07 -13.38
CA SER A 82 2.95 -3.83 -12.70
C SER A 82 2.19 -4.06 -11.39
N ARG A 83 2.95 -4.21 -10.30
CA ARG A 83 2.43 -4.61 -8.98
C ARG A 83 2.04 -3.44 -8.09
N VAL A 84 2.75 -2.32 -8.11
CA VAL A 84 2.37 -1.13 -7.34
C VAL A 84 1.36 -0.32 -8.16
N LYS A 85 0.12 -0.25 -7.68
CA LYS A 85 -1.02 0.23 -8.47
C LYS A 85 -1.26 1.72 -8.37
N THR A 86 -1.14 2.28 -7.18
CA THR A 86 -1.52 3.68 -6.93
C THR A 86 -0.90 4.20 -5.65
N CYS A 87 -0.74 5.52 -5.60
CA CYS A 87 -0.41 6.25 -4.38
C CYS A 87 -1.15 7.60 -4.35
N PHE A 88 -1.69 7.99 -3.20
CA PHE A 88 -2.39 9.27 -3.01
C PHE A 88 -2.62 9.57 -1.52
N ILE A 89 -3.09 10.79 -1.21
CA ILE A 89 -3.51 11.18 0.15
C ILE A 89 -4.95 10.71 0.40
N ALA A 90 -5.12 9.72 1.28
CA ALA A 90 -6.42 9.25 1.73
C ALA A 90 -7.02 10.23 2.75
N LYS A 91 -7.89 11.15 2.31
CA LYS A 91 -8.45 12.22 3.17
C LYS A 91 -9.11 11.73 4.46
N ASP A 92 -9.70 10.54 4.43
CA ASP A 92 -10.37 9.93 5.58
C ASP A 92 -9.45 8.97 6.38
N GLY A 93 -8.15 8.96 6.07
CA GLY A 93 -7.14 8.14 6.73
C GLY A 93 -7.57 6.68 6.81
N LEU A 94 -7.59 6.14 8.03
CA LEU A 94 -7.92 4.73 8.29
C LEU A 94 -9.34 4.37 7.81
N GLY A 95 -10.28 5.32 7.85
CA GLY A 95 -11.64 5.10 7.35
C GLY A 95 -11.67 4.79 5.85
N TYR A 96 -10.73 5.32 5.06
CA TYR A 96 -10.61 4.93 3.65
C TYR A 96 -10.19 3.46 3.50
N LEU A 97 -9.21 3.00 4.29
CA LEU A 97 -8.73 1.61 4.24
C LEU A 97 -9.83 0.65 4.68
N LEU A 98 -10.52 0.96 5.79
CA LEU A 98 -11.58 0.13 6.35
C LEU A 98 -12.86 0.08 5.49
N ARG A 99 -13.03 1.01 4.55
CA ARG A 99 -14.12 0.98 3.56
C ARG A 99 -13.82 0.14 2.32
N GLN A 100 -12.59 -0.36 2.16
CA GLN A 100 -12.32 -1.27 1.05
C GLN A 100 -13.16 -2.55 1.24
N PRO A 101 -13.69 -3.13 0.14
CA PRO A 101 -14.48 -4.37 0.22
C PRO A 101 -13.70 -5.49 0.90
N ASP A 102 -14.33 -6.15 1.87
CA ASP A 102 -13.78 -7.34 2.56
C ASP A 102 -12.37 -7.16 3.13
N VAL A 103 -12.05 -5.94 3.57
CA VAL A 103 -10.72 -5.63 4.10
C VAL A 103 -10.47 -6.33 5.43
N GLU A 104 -9.40 -7.13 5.48
CA GLU A 104 -8.82 -7.65 6.71
C GLU A 104 -7.62 -6.77 7.08
N LEU A 105 -7.69 -6.12 8.25
CA LEU A 105 -6.55 -5.40 8.80
C LEU A 105 -5.54 -6.41 9.35
N ILE A 106 -4.45 -6.63 8.62
CA ILE A 106 -3.42 -7.63 8.96
C ILE A 106 -2.31 -7.05 9.84
N TRP A 107 -2.17 -5.72 9.90
CA TRP A 107 -1.24 -5.03 10.79
C TRP A 107 -1.75 -3.66 11.22
N SER A 108 -1.56 -3.34 12.50
CA SER A 108 -1.73 -2.01 13.05
C SER A 108 -0.38 -1.50 13.59
N PRO A 109 0.00 -0.26 13.29
CA PRO A 109 1.22 0.32 13.85
C PRO A 109 1.08 0.46 15.37
N LYS A 110 2.16 0.16 16.10
CA LYS A 110 2.25 0.34 17.56
C LYS A 110 2.56 1.79 17.92
#